data_AF-A0A9P8AJB1-F1
#
_entry.id   AF-A0A9P8AJB1-F1
#
_cell.length_a   1.000
_cell.length_b   1.000
_cell.length_c   1.000
_cell.angle_alpha   90.00
_cell.angle_beta   90.00
_cell.angle_gamma   90.00
#
_symmetry.space_group_name_H-M   'P 1'
#
loop_
_entity.id
_entity.type
_entity.pdbx_description
1 polymer ?
#
loop_
_entity_poly.entity_id
_entity_poly.type
_entity_poly.pdbx_seq_one_letter_code
_entity_poly.pdbx_strand_id
1 'polypeptide(L)'
;MRISAVLALAATSFLSASADFVDVIDFTNLGFQGYYYDVKAFKDVTKDSCTCERGDAVSFKGPNAPLNEALSVHFRGPLVLNEFAYYTTDLFTLGLSSSSSWNRLTYYNAEKQVGENITFLTTAGEYSPCLGYALTFAGANGTSAAKKATLLESNNKIYSNEEYAIFSNVSCDSSGPNNDCGVYRSGIPAFQGFAGTVKMFLFDFEMPTEDKLSSDVSNYDMPAIWLLNAKIPRTAQYSNNVNCSCWRSGCGEFDVFEIMNTTEALNLYSTVHDYQGTGDIQNGIAADKFIERDLTGNMKGGVVFDLNGNAAVFVSNSTRFDSTISGSDINSWISKASADGGSVSTALSSATNPLPSSTSKKSGGANVTPSIFTNFVVGVLGLVYGLF
;
A
#
# COMPACT_ATOMS: atom_id res chain seq x y z
N MET A 1 19.01 33.33 67.37
CA MET A 1 19.76 32.50 66.39
C MET A 1 18.76 31.53 65.75
N ARG A 2 18.16 31.91 64.62
CA ARG A 2 17.29 31.04 63.81
C ARG A 2 17.74 31.22 62.37
N ILE A 3 18.37 30.19 61.82
CA ILE A 3 18.86 30.15 60.44
C ILE A 3 17.70 29.61 59.61
N SER A 4 17.08 30.46 58.79
CA SER A 4 16.12 30.03 57.78
C SER A 4 16.89 29.56 56.56
N ALA A 5 16.85 28.26 56.30
CA ALA A 5 17.35 27.67 55.06
C ALA A 5 16.30 27.86 53.97
N VAL A 6 16.61 28.66 52.94
CA VAL A 6 15.84 28.74 51.71
C VAL A 6 16.25 27.56 50.84
N LEU A 7 15.35 26.58 50.72
CA LEU A 7 15.54 25.43 49.84
C LEU A 7 15.16 25.86 48.41
N ALA A 8 16.16 26.08 47.57
CA ALA A 8 15.95 26.30 46.14
C ALA A 8 15.54 24.98 45.49
N LEU A 9 14.28 24.89 45.05
CA LEU A 9 13.80 23.77 44.25
C LEU A 9 14.40 23.89 42.84
N ALA A 10 15.42 23.08 42.55
CA ALA A 10 15.91 22.92 41.18
C ALA A 10 14.85 22.18 40.37
N ALA A 11 14.22 22.87 39.43
CA ALA A 11 13.35 22.25 38.43
C ALA A 11 14.22 21.40 37.51
N THR A 12 14.29 20.10 37.76
CA THR A 12 14.80 19.14 36.79
C THR A 12 13.80 19.04 35.65
N SER A 13 14.11 19.68 34.53
CA SER A 13 13.45 19.43 33.25
C SER A 13 13.63 17.97 32.89
N PHE A 14 12.59 17.17 33.09
CA PHE A 14 12.49 15.84 32.49
C PHE A 14 12.46 16.04 30.98
N LEU A 15 13.54 15.64 30.30
CA LEU A 15 13.50 15.33 28.88
C LEU A 15 12.48 14.19 28.74
N SER A 16 11.25 14.51 28.35
CA SER A 16 10.32 13.48 27.90
C SER A 16 10.98 12.83 26.69
N ALA A 17 11.22 11.51 26.77
CA ALA A 17 11.48 10.74 25.56
C ALA A 17 10.36 11.10 24.57
N SER A 18 10.72 11.53 23.35
CA SER A 18 9.70 11.81 22.34
C SER A 18 8.87 10.55 22.16
N ALA A 19 7.54 10.64 22.12
CA ALA A 19 6.70 9.49 21.81
C ALA A 19 7.18 8.84 20.49
N ASP A 20 7.15 7.51 20.45
CA ASP A 20 7.40 6.74 19.22
C ASP A 20 6.23 6.85 18.23
N PHE A 21 5.08 7.35 18.72
CA PHE A 21 3.92 7.71 17.92
C PHE A 21 4.01 9.12 17.36
N VAL A 22 3.55 9.28 16.12
CA VAL A 22 3.38 10.57 15.42
C VAL A 22 2.06 10.57 14.67
N ASP A 23 1.58 11.74 14.26
CA ASP A 23 0.40 11.85 13.38
C ASP A 23 0.78 12.07 11.91
N VAL A 24 2.07 12.28 11.62
CA VAL A 24 2.61 12.49 10.27
C VAL A 24 3.93 11.75 10.07
N ILE A 25 4.02 10.97 9.00
CA ILE A 25 5.23 10.29 8.53
C ILE A 25 5.56 10.82 7.12
N ASP A 26 6.72 11.44 6.96
CA ASP A 26 7.20 11.96 5.68
C ASP A 26 8.29 11.06 5.09
N PHE A 27 8.17 10.69 3.83
CA PHE A 27 9.26 10.19 3.01
C PHE A 27 9.74 11.30 2.08
N THR A 28 11.05 11.58 2.09
CA THR A 28 11.65 12.57 1.17
C THR A 28 12.62 11.90 0.21
N ASN A 29 12.83 12.54 -0.94
CA ASN A 29 13.62 11.98 -2.04
C ASN A 29 13.08 10.62 -2.53
N LEU A 30 11.77 10.39 -2.46
CA LEU A 30 11.09 9.23 -3.03
C LEU A 30 11.11 9.30 -4.56
N GLY A 31 11.65 8.26 -5.18
CA GLY A 31 11.81 8.17 -6.62
C GLY A 31 13.27 7.99 -7.03
N PHE A 32 13.52 7.02 -7.90
CA PHE A 32 14.85 6.71 -8.41
C PHE A 32 14.79 6.23 -9.87
N GLN A 33 15.95 6.12 -10.53
CA GLN A 33 16.02 5.43 -11.82
C GLN A 33 16.21 3.94 -11.59
N GLY A 34 15.33 3.12 -12.14
CA GLY A 34 15.36 1.67 -11.97
C GLY A 34 14.73 0.93 -13.13
N TYR A 35 14.57 -0.37 -12.95
CA TYR A 35 13.75 -1.21 -13.82
C TYR A 35 13.11 -2.35 -13.02
N TYR A 36 12.03 -2.90 -13.57
CA TYR A 36 11.41 -4.15 -13.12
C TYR A 36 11.10 -5.02 -14.35
N TYR A 37 10.61 -6.24 -14.15
CA TYR A 37 10.18 -7.12 -15.24
C TYR A 37 8.66 -7.30 -15.22
N ASP A 38 8.03 -7.05 -16.35
CA ASP A 38 6.61 -7.34 -16.54
C ASP A 38 6.34 -8.83 -16.76
N VAL A 39 5.08 -9.23 -16.68
CA VAL A 39 4.63 -10.52 -17.19
C VAL A 39 4.32 -10.38 -18.68
N LYS A 40 4.78 -11.33 -19.50
CA LYS A 40 4.55 -11.36 -20.95
C LYS A 40 3.40 -12.26 -21.36
N ALA A 41 3.27 -13.42 -20.74
CA ALA A 41 2.23 -14.38 -21.08
C ALA A 41 1.95 -15.36 -19.94
N PHE A 42 0.73 -15.88 -19.95
CA PHE A 42 0.31 -17.01 -19.14
C PHE A 42 -0.09 -18.19 -20.03
N LYS A 43 0.10 -19.41 -19.54
CA LYS A 43 -0.40 -20.62 -20.21
C LYS A 43 -0.98 -21.58 -19.18
N ASP A 44 -2.10 -22.22 -19.55
CA ASP A 44 -2.73 -23.28 -18.77
C ASP A 44 -2.98 -22.90 -17.29
N VAL A 45 -3.45 -21.66 -17.04
CA VAL A 45 -3.50 -21.07 -15.69
C VAL A 45 -4.32 -21.87 -14.66
N THR A 46 -5.23 -22.72 -15.10
CA THR A 46 -6.10 -23.55 -14.26
C THR A 46 -5.64 -25.00 -14.14
N LYS A 47 -4.53 -25.37 -14.78
CA LYS A 47 -4.00 -26.75 -14.81
C LYS A 47 -2.67 -26.81 -14.08
N ASP A 48 -2.26 -28.01 -13.68
CA ASP A 48 -0.94 -28.25 -13.08
C ASP A 48 0.22 -27.90 -14.03
N SER A 49 -0.03 -27.86 -15.34
CA SER A 49 0.92 -27.39 -16.35
C SER A 49 1.01 -25.87 -16.48
N CYS A 50 0.45 -25.13 -15.51
CA CYS A 50 0.46 -23.67 -15.45
C CYS A 50 1.88 -23.12 -15.59
N THR A 51 2.08 -22.21 -16.54
CA THR A 51 3.33 -21.46 -16.68
C THR A 51 3.05 -19.97 -16.83
N CYS A 52 4.03 -19.17 -16.44
CA CYS A 52 4.08 -17.77 -16.82
C CYS A 52 5.46 -17.41 -17.37
N GLU A 53 5.44 -16.51 -18.34
CA GLU A 53 6.63 -16.02 -19.02
C GLU A 53 6.90 -14.59 -18.55
N ARG A 54 8.11 -14.37 -18.05
CA ARG A 54 8.61 -13.03 -17.74
C ARG A 54 8.85 -12.27 -19.04
N GLY A 55 8.40 -11.02 -19.09
CA GLY A 55 8.64 -10.10 -20.19
C GLY A 55 9.99 -9.40 -20.13
N ASP A 56 10.12 -8.43 -21.02
CA ASP A 56 11.28 -7.56 -21.06
C ASP A 56 11.27 -6.61 -19.86
N ALA A 57 12.45 -6.06 -19.58
CA ALA A 57 12.61 -5.15 -18.46
C ALA A 57 12.02 -3.77 -18.81
N VAL A 58 11.22 -3.22 -17.90
CA VAL A 58 10.59 -1.91 -17.99
C VAL A 58 11.39 -0.94 -17.14
N SER A 59 11.95 0.10 -17.78
CA SER A 59 12.67 1.16 -17.07
C SER A 59 11.72 2.23 -16.56
N PHE A 60 11.99 2.74 -15.37
CA PHE A 60 11.32 3.89 -14.78
C PHE A 60 12.33 4.90 -14.25
N LYS A 61 11.89 6.15 -14.06
CA LYS A 61 12.66 7.21 -13.42
C LYS A 61 11.77 8.37 -12.98
N GLY A 62 12.27 9.17 -12.07
CA GLY A 62 11.70 10.45 -11.69
C GLY A 62 11.08 10.44 -10.30
N PRO A 63 10.49 11.57 -9.89
CA PRO A 63 9.82 11.70 -8.60
C PRO A 63 8.74 10.64 -8.42
N ASN A 64 8.68 10.07 -7.22
CA ASN A 64 7.78 9.01 -6.82
C ASN A 64 7.90 7.71 -7.63
N ALA A 65 8.87 7.54 -8.54
CA ALA A 65 8.97 6.33 -9.37
C ALA A 65 9.56 5.14 -8.60
N PRO A 66 8.96 3.93 -8.69
CA PRO A 66 7.92 3.52 -9.64
C PRO A 66 6.47 3.75 -9.18
N LEU A 67 6.26 4.25 -7.96
CA LEU A 67 4.94 4.53 -7.41
C LEU A 67 4.17 5.65 -8.15
N ASN A 68 4.80 6.38 -9.07
CA ASN A 68 4.14 7.33 -9.98
C ASN A 68 3.29 6.63 -11.06
N GLU A 69 3.48 5.33 -11.28
CA GLU A 69 2.63 4.49 -12.13
C GLU A 69 1.22 4.28 -11.53
N ALA A 70 0.37 3.53 -12.23
CA ALA A 70 -0.97 3.21 -11.77
C ALA A 70 -0.93 2.28 -10.54
N LEU A 71 -1.54 2.70 -9.44
CA LEU A 71 -1.60 1.93 -8.19
C LEU A 71 -3.00 1.37 -7.95
N SER A 72 -3.08 0.23 -7.27
CA SER A 72 -4.30 -0.32 -6.68
C SER A 72 -4.23 -0.18 -5.17
N VAL A 73 -5.35 0.04 -4.51
CA VAL A 73 -5.42 0.19 -3.05
C VAL A 73 -5.90 -1.11 -2.43
N HIS A 74 -5.25 -1.58 -1.39
CA HIS A 74 -5.52 -2.88 -0.75
C HIS A 74 -5.82 -2.70 0.72
N PHE A 75 -6.65 -3.58 1.24
CA PHE A 75 -7.13 -3.56 2.62
C PHE A 75 -7.02 -4.97 3.20
N ARG A 76 -6.56 -5.06 4.45
CA ARG A 76 -6.57 -6.27 5.28
C ARG A 76 -7.22 -5.97 6.62
N GLY A 77 -8.04 -6.89 7.09
CA GLY A 77 -8.73 -6.73 8.37
C GLY A 77 -7.89 -7.08 9.60
N PRO A 78 -8.41 -6.80 10.81
CA PRO A 78 -9.73 -6.26 11.10
C PRO A 78 -9.87 -4.76 10.78
N LEU A 79 -10.78 -4.42 9.85
CA LEU A 79 -10.90 -3.06 9.31
C LEU A 79 -12.33 -2.77 8.83
N VAL A 80 -12.78 -1.53 9.03
CA VAL A 80 -13.99 -0.97 8.40
C VAL A 80 -13.58 0.23 7.55
N LEU A 81 -14.05 0.29 6.30
CA LEU A 81 -13.85 1.46 5.42
C LEU A 81 -15.16 2.23 5.29
N ASN A 82 -15.17 3.47 5.79
CA ASN A 82 -16.33 4.36 5.79
C ASN A 82 -16.35 5.24 4.53
N GLU A 83 -15.22 5.88 4.22
CA GLU A 83 -15.06 6.71 3.01
C GLU A 83 -13.71 6.48 2.35
N PHE A 84 -13.68 6.56 1.02
CA PHE A 84 -12.44 6.56 0.24
C PHE A 84 -12.51 7.64 -0.84
N ALA A 85 -11.41 8.32 -1.07
CA ALA A 85 -11.27 9.19 -2.23
C ALA A 85 -9.85 9.18 -2.79
N TYR A 86 -9.77 9.33 -4.11
CA TYR A 86 -8.51 9.55 -4.82
C TYR A 86 -8.56 10.85 -5.60
N TYR A 87 -7.47 11.61 -5.51
CA TYR A 87 -7.28 12.91 -6.13
C TYR A 87 -5.96 12.94 -6.89
N THR A 88 -5.92 13.77 -7.92
CA THR A 88 -4.68 14.12 -8.63
C THR A 88 -4.72 15.58 -9.07
N THR A 89 -3.56 16.11 -9.39
CA THR A 89 -3.34 17.45 -9.94
C THR A 89 -1.99 17.44 -10.69
N ASP A 90 -1.73 18.46 -11.49
CA ASP A 90 -0.46 18.55 -12.22
C ASP A 90 0.67 19.14 -11.36
N LEU A 91 0.34 19.95 -10.36
CA LEU A 91 1.33 20.76 -9.63
C LEU A 91 0.97 20.92 -8.16
N PHE A 92 1.64 20.17 -7.29
CA PHE A 92 1.60 20.39 -5.85
C PHE A 92 2.95 20.09 -5.22
N THR A 93 3.33 20.92 -4.26
CA THR A 93 4.52 20.74 -3.43
C THR A 93 4.08 20.89 -1.99
N LEU A 94 4.43 19.93 -1.14
CA LEU A 94 4.10 19.98 0.27
C LEU A 94 4.70 21.23 0.94
N GLY A 95 3.92 21.88 1.79
CA GLY A 95 4.30 23.11 2.48
C GLY A 95 4.25 24.40 1.64
N LEU A 96 4.00 24.32 0.33
CA LEU A 96 3.84 25.51 -0.53
C LEU A 96 2.35 25.80 -0.80
N SER A 97 1.95 27.05 -0.52
CA SER A 97 0.55 27.51 -0.58
C SER A 97 0.11 28.05 -1.94
N SER A 98 0.96 28.08 -2.96
CA SER A 98 0.63 28.52 -4.33
C SER A 98 -0.18 27.46 -5.09
N SER A 99 -1.39 27.18 -4.58
CA SER A 99 -2.16 25.94 -4.75
C SER A 99 -2.69 25.67 -6.16
N SER A 100 -2.49 24.44 -6.64
CA SER A 100 -3.42 23.83 -7.58
C SER A 100 -4.69 23.38 -6.86
N SER A 101 -5.82 23.41 -7.58
CA SER A 101 -7.05 22.75 -7.18
C SER A 101 -6.92 21.25 -7.43
N TRP A 102 -7.21 20.43 -6.42
CA TRP A 102 -7.25 18.98 -6.56
C TRP A 102 -8.65 18.53 -6.88
N ASN A 103 -8.82 17.71 -7.92
CA ASN A 103 -10.11 17.17 -8.32
C ASN A 103 -10.23 15.73 -7.85
N ARG A 104 -11.36 15.41 -7.20
CA ARG A 104 -11.69 14.04 -6.81
C ARG A 104 -12.03 13.23 -8.06
N LEU A 105 -11.25 12.20 -8.35
CA LEU A 105 -11.48 11.33 -9.52
C LEU A 105 -12.20 10.03 -9.15
N THR A 106 -12.14 9.64 -7.88
CA THR A 106 -12.83 8.47 -7.35
C THR A 106 -13.35 8.78 -5.97
N TYR A 107 -14.56 8.31 -5.66
CA TYR A 107 -15.18 8.49 -4.36
C TYR A 107 -16.00 7.27 -3.95
N TYR A 108 -15.99 6.98 -2.67
CA TYR A 108 -16.85 6.01 -2.03
C TYR A 108 -17.29 6.49 -0.66
N ASN A 109 -18.55 6.25 -0.34
CA ASN A 109 -19.11 6.44 0.99
C ASN A 109 -20.05 5.26 1.31
N ALA A 110 -19.69 4.50 2.34
CA ALA A 110 -20.39 3.29 2.76
C ALA A 110 -21.81 3.58 3.26
N GLU A 111 -21.97 4.55 4.15
CA GLU A 111 -23.27 4.87 4.75
C GLU A 111 -24.28 5.37 3.72
N LYS A 112 -23.84 6.29 2.84
CA LYS A 112 -24.67 6.87 1.77
C LYS A 112 -24.81 5.95 0.57
N GLN A 113 -24.07 4.84 0.54
CA GLN A 113 -24.02 3.91 -0.60
C GLN A 113 -23.72 4.63 -1.93
N VAL A 114 -22.73 5.52 -1.90
CA VAL A 114 -22.27 6.27 -3.08
C VAL A 114 -20.95 5.68 -3.57
N GLY A 115 -20.84 5.46 -4.87
CA GLY A 115 -19.60 5.07 -5.54
C GLY A 115 -19.45 5.79 -6.88
N GLU A 116 -18.37 6.53 -7.04
CA GLU A 116 -18.01 7.27 -8.25
C GLU A 116 -16.65 6.77 -8.74
N ASN A 117 -16.60 6.24 -9.97
CA ASN A 117 -15.36 5.71 -10.58
C ASN A 117 -14.60 4.73 -9.66
N ILE A 118 -15.32 3.76 -9.07
CA ILE A 118 -14.78 2.79 -8.13
C ILE A 118 -15.24 1.38 -8.43
N THR A 119 -14.34 0.41 -8.27
CA THR A 119 -14.64 -1.03 -8.28
C THR A 119 -13.94 -1.73 -7.12
N PHE A 120 -14.69 -2.49 -6.34
CA PHE A 120 -14.15 -3.40 -5.33
C PHE A 120 -13.90 -4.78 -5.94
N LEU A 121 -12.68 -5.28 -5.78
CA LEU A 121 -12.24 -6.59 -6.22
C LEU A 121 -11.69 -7.39 -5.03
N THR A 122 -11.72 -8.71 -5.10
CA THR A 122 -11.13 -9.59 -4.08
C THR A 122 -10.44 -10.79 -4.74
N THR A 123 -9.52 -11.42 -4.02
CA THR A 123 -8.78 -12.62 -4.42
C THR A 123 -9.59 -13.91 -4.17
N ALA A 124 -10.90 -13.87 -4.41
CA ALA A 124 -11.82 -15.02 -4.32
C ALA A 124 -12.17 -15.61 -5.71
N GLY A 125 -11.38 -15.29 -6.74
CA GLY A 125 -11.59 -15.74 -8.12
C GLY A 125 -11.09 -17.17 -8.36
N GLU A 126 -10.90 -17.52 -9.63
CA GLU A 126 -10.45 -18.85 -10.02
C GLU A 126 -9.04 -19.14 -9.50
N TYR A 127 -8.85 -20.31 -8.86
CA TYR A 127 -7.55 -20.74 -8.39
C TYR A 127 -6.62 -21.13 -9.54
N SER A 128 -5.35 -20.78 -9.40
CA SER A 128 -4.27 -21.21 -10.29
C SER A 128 -3.16 -21.88 -9.47
N PRO A 129 -2.68 -23.07 -9.85
CA PRO A 129 -1.58 -23.75 -9.16
C PRO A 129 -0.28 -22.94 -9.11
N CYS A 130 -0.03 -22.09 -10.12
CA CYS A 130 1.20 -21.29 -10.20
C CYS A 130 1.01 -19.79 -9.90
N LEU A 131 -0.21 -19.26 -10.01
CA LEU A 131 -0.52 -17.83 -9.83
C LEU A 131 -1.34 -17.52 -8.57
N GLY A 132 -1.84 -18.53 -7.85
CA GLY A 132 -2.76 -18.33 -6.73
C GLY A 132 -4.17 -17.94 -7.19
N TYR A 133 -4.97 -17.37 -6.28
CA TYR A 133 -6.33 -16.96 -6.59
C TYR A 133 -6.39 -15.70 -7.46
N ALA A 134 -7.31 -15.68 -8.42
CA ALA A 134 -7.50 -14.54 -9.31
C ALA A 134 -8.29 -13.42 -8.62
N LEU A 135 -8.18 -12.21 -9.15
CA LEU A 135 -9.17 -11.18 -8.89
C LEU A 135 -10.54 -11.58 -9.43
N THR A 136 -11.57 -11.21 -8.68
CA THR A 136 -12.97 -11.21 -9.09
C THR A 136 -13.66 -10.00 -8.46
N PHE A 137 -14.89 -9.69 -8.88
CA PHE A 137 -15.67 -8.66 -8.19
C PHE A 137 -15.89 -9.07 -6.74
N ALA A 138 -15.72 -8.12 -5.81
CA ALA A 138 -16.10 -8.32 -4.42
C ALA A 138 -17.61 -8.29 -4.25
N GLY A 139 -18.13 -9.13 -3.35
CA GLY A 139 -19.48 -9.00 -2.81
C GLY A 139 -19.60 -7.82 -1.85
N ALA A 140 -20.81 -7.57 -1.35
CA ALA A 140 -21.06 -6.46 -0.43
C ALA A 140 -20.26 -6.57 0.88
N ASN A 141 -19.85 -7.78 1.28
CA ASN A 141 -18.95 -7.98 2.42
C ASN A 141 -17.46 -7.72 2.11
N GLY A 142 -17.13 -7.33 0.88
CA GLY A 142 -15.76 -7.11 0.40
C GLY A 142 -14.98 -8.37 0.02
N THR A 143 -15.25 -9.50 0.65
CA THR A 143 -14.34 -10.67 0.64
C THR A 143 -14.86 -11.86 -0.16
N SER A 144 -16.17 -11.93 -0.38
CA SER A 144 -16.78 -12.96 -1.22
C SER A 144 -16.74 -12.61 -2.71
N ALA A 145 -16.82 -13.60 -3.58
CA ALA A 145 -16.93 -13.37 -5.02
C ALA A 145 -18.35 -12.92 -5.43
N ALA A 146 -18.42 -11.92 -6.32
CA ALA A 146 -19.64 -11.45 -6.96
C ALA A 146 -19.57 -11.57 -8.49
N LYS A 147 -20.72 -11.48 -9.16
CA LYS A 147 -20.82 -11.54 -10.63
C LYS A 147 -20.67 -10.19 -11.33
N LYS A 148 -20.72 -9.09 -10.58
CA LYS A 148 -20.67 -7.72 -11.08
C LYS A 148 -20.15 -6.78 -9.99
N ALA A 149 -19.75 -5.58 -10.39
CA ALA A 149 -19.38 -4.51 -9.46
C ALA A 149 -20.49 -4.30 -8.42
N THR A 150 -20.09 -4.32 -7.16
CA THR A 150 -20.96 -4.21 -5.97
C THR A 150 -20.24 -3.30 -4.99
N LEU A 151 -20.94 -2.35 -4.39
CA LEU A 151 -20.40 -1.53 -3.31
C LEU A 151 -20.38 -2.35 -2.01
N LEU A 152 -19.46 -2.04 -1.10
CA LEU A 152 -19.49 -2.66 0.22
C LEU A 152 -20.73 -2.19 0.98
N GLU A 153 -21.23 -3.04 1.87
CA GLU A 153 -22.31 -2.66 2.78
C GLU A 153 -21.84 -1.64 3.82
N SER A 154 -22.78 -0.89 4.40
CA SER A 154 -22.46 0.02 5.50
C SER A 154 -21.93 -0.77 6.69
N ASN A 155 -20.94 -0.21 7.41
CA ASN A 155 -20.28 -0.86 8.54
C ASN A 155 -19.69 -2.24 8.20
N ASN A 156 -19.23 -2.42 6.96
CA ASN A 156 -18.60 -3.65 6.52
C ASN A 156 -17.25 -3.85 7.23
N LYS A 157 -17.23 -4.69 8.28
CA LYS A 157 -16.01 -5.16 8.94
C LYS A 157 -15.46 -6.36 8.21
N ILE A 158 -14.28 -6.21 7.62
CA ILE A 158 -13.44 -7.35 7.23
C ILE A 158 -12.63 -7.80 8.45
N TYR A 159 -12.35 -9.09 8.55
CA TYR A 159 -11.62 -9.71 9.67
C TYR A 159 -10.17 -10.02 9.30
N SER A 160 -9.38 -10.51 10.27
CA SER A 160 -7.99 -10.91 10.08
C SER A 160 -7.84 -11.86 8.89
N ASN A 161 -6.78 -11.67 8.09
CA ASN A 161 -6.55 -12.36 6.80
C ASN A 161 -7.57 -12.11 5.68
N GLU A 162 -8.69 -11.44 5.94
CA GLU A 162 -9.63 -11.09 4.89
C GLU A 162 -9.14 -9.83 4.17
N GLU A 163 -9.19 -9.86 2.83
CA GLU A 163 -8.63 -8.80 1.99
C GLU A 163 -9.54 -8.46 0.80
N TYR A 164 -9.48 -7.20 0.40
CA TYR A 164 -10.01 -6.72 -0.87
C TYR A 164 -9.17 -5.56 -1.42
N ALA A 165 -9.38 -5.24 -2.68
CA ALA A 165 -8.71 -4.17 -3.39
C ALA A 165 -9.70 -3.22 -4.05
N ILE A 166 -9.29 -1.97 -4.22
CA ILE A 166 -10.01 -0.92 -4.93
C ILE A 166 -9.26 -0.56 -6.21
N PHE A 167 -10.02 -0.49 -7.30
CA PHE A 167 -9.62 0.04 -8.60
C PHE A 167 -10.59 1.14 -9.04
N SER A 168 -10.26 1.82 -10.14
CA SER A 168 -11.23 2.67 -10.85
C SER A 168 -12.38 1.83 -11.45
N ASN A 169 -13.36 2.48 -12.09
CA ASN A 169 -14.34 1.77 -12.92
C ASN A 169 -14.00 1.78 -14.42
N VAL A 170 -12.82 2.29 -14.78
CA VAL A 170 -12.33 2.33 -16.16
C VAL A 170 -11.77 0.97 -16.52
N SER A 171 -12.48 0.24 -17.38
CA SER A 171 -12.02 -1.08 -17.84
C SER A 171 -10.72 -0.97 -18.62
N CYS A 172 -9.85 -1.96 -18.43
CA CYS A 172 -8.66 -2.11 -19.26
C CYS A 172 -9.05 -2.45 -20.71
N ASP A 173 -8.17 -2.10 -21.64
CA ASP A 173 -8.15 -2.71 -22.97
C ASP A 173 -7.82 -4.21 -22.85
N SER A 174 -7.83 -4.92 -23.98
CA SER A 174 -7.45 -6.34 -24.04
C SER A 174 -6.09 -6.59 -23.38
N SER A 175 -5.95 -7.70 -22.65
CA SER A 175 -4.68 -8.14 -22.07
C SER A 175 -3.56 -8.21 -23.11
N GLY A 176 -2.42 -7.59 -22.83
CA GLY A 176 -1.26 -7.64 -23.71
C GLY A 176 -0.10 -6.77 -23.22
N PRO A 177 1.15 -7.11 -23.55
CA PRO A 177 2.33 -6.43 -23.01
C PRO A 177 2.45 -4.95 -23.41
N ASN A 178 1.77 -4.53 -24.48
CA ASN A 178 1.81 -3.16 -24.99
C ASN A 178 0.48 -2.41 -24.82
N ASN A 179 -0.47 -2.98 -24.08
CA ASN A 179 -1.79 -2.40 -23.85
C ASN A 179 -1.84 -1.68 -22.50
N ASP A 180 -2.89 -0.89 -22.28
CA ASP A 180 -3.01 0.06 -21.17
C ASP A 180 -2.73 -0.53 -19.77
N CYS A 181 -3.26 -1.72 -19.48
CA CYS A 181 -3.10 -2.40 -18.20
C CYS A 181 -2.02 -3.49 -18.19
N GLY A 182 -1.32 -3.68 -19.32
CA GLY A 182 -0.38 -4.78 -19.51
C GLY A 182 -1.06 -6.15 -19.59
N VAL A 183 -0.31 -7.19 -19.25
CA VAL A 183 -0.82 -8.56 -19.20
C VAL A 183 -1.57 -8.78 -17.89
N TYR A 184 -2.78 -9.32 -18.01
CA TYR A 184 -3.60 -9.77 -16.88
C TYR A 184 -4.23 -11.13 -17.19
N ARG A 185 -4.68 -11.85 -16.16
CA ARG A 185 -5.24 -13.21 -16.29
C ARG A 185 -6.50 -13.22 -17.16
N SER A 186 -6.66 -14.23 -18.00
CA SER A 186 -7.90 -14.38 -18.79
C SER A 186 -9.10 -14.60 -17.87
N GLY A 187 -10.23 -13.95 -18.19
CA GLY A 187 -11.52 -14.18 -17.51
C GLY A 187 -11.75 -13.38 -16.22
N ILE A 188 -10.77 -12.58 -15.76
CA ILE A 188 -10.96 -11.70 -14.59
C ILE A 188 -11.55 -10.35 -15.00
N PRO A 189 -12.24 -9.64 -14.09
CA PRO A 189 -12.42 -8.20 -14.22
C PRO A 189 -11.06 -7.49 -14.18
N ALA A 190 -10.80 -6.61 -15.15
CA ALA A 190 -9.58 -5.83 -15.22
C ALA A 190 -9.92 -4.35 -15.38
N PHE A 191 -9.47 -3.54 -14.42
CA PHE A 191 -9.68 -2.10 -14.37
C PHE A 191 -8.36 -1.37 -14.21
N GLN A 192 -8.31 -0.12 -14.68
CA GLN A 192 -7.18 0.76 -14.48
C GLN A 192 -7.03 1.10 -13.00
N GLY A 193 -5.76 1.23 -12.56
CA GLY A 193 -5.43 1.75 -11.24
C GLY A 193 -5.39 3.28 -11.23
N PHE A 194 -4.86 3.82 -10.15
CA PHE A 194 -4.76 5.24 -9.85
C PHE A 194 -3.35 5.75 -10.20
N ALA A 195 -3.21 6.35 -11.39
CA ALA A 195 -1.93 6.82 -11.92
C ALA A 195 -1.58 8.25 -11.47
N GLY A 196 -0.50 8.82 -12.01
CA GLY A 196 -0.11 10.23 -11.80
C GLY A 196 1.02 10.40 -10.80
N THR A 197 1.94 11.32 -11.08
CA THR A 197 3.07 11.62 -10.20
C THR A 197 2.62 12.30 -8.92
N VAL A 198 1.69 13.25 -9.03
CA VAL A 198 1.12 14.00 -7.91
C VAL A 198 -0.29 13.48 -7.66
N LYS A 199 -0.45 12.79 -6.53
CA LYS A 199 -1.69 12.07 -6.21
C LYS A 199 -1.91 11.97 -4.71
N MET A 200 -3.15 11.78 -4.31
CA MET A 200 -3.53 11.65 -2.92
C MET A 200 -4.61 10.58 -2.78
N PHE A 201 -4.46 9.73 -1.76
CA PHE A 201 -5.45 8.74 -1.35
C PHE A 201 -5.90 9.10 0.07
N LEU A 202 -7.20 9.29 0.26
CA LEU A 202 -7.82 9.60 1.54
C LEU A 202 -8.76 8.48 1.98
N PHE A 203 -8.79 8.25 3.29
CA PHE A 203 -9.51 7.18 3.96
C PHE A 203 -10.19 7.72 5.22
N ASP A 204 -11.45 7.35 5.43
CA ASP A 204 -12.12 7.35 6.72
C ASP A 204 -12.35 5.88 7.08
N PHE A 205 -11.70 5.41 8.13
CA PHE A 205 -11.62 3.98 8.45
C PHE A 205 -11.56 3.74 9.95
N GLU A 206 -11.85 2.51 10.35
CA GLU A 206 -11.68 2.01 11.72
C GLU A 206 -10.81 0.76 11.67
N MET A 207 -9.99 0.54 12.70
CA MET A 207 -9.17 -0.66 12.86
C MET A 207 -9.43 -1.30 14.23
N PRO A 208 -10.65 -1.80 14.50
CA PRO A 208 -10.98 -2.39 15.79
C PRO A 208 -10.20 -3.69 16.02
N THR A 209 -10.14 -4.16 17.26
CA THR A 209 -9.56 -5.48 17.57
C THR A 209 -10.34 -6.60 16.85
N GLU A 210 -9.61 -7.62 16.43
CA GLU A 210 -10.19 -8.88 15.96
C GLU A 210 -11.09 -9.51 17.04
N ASP A 211 -12.31 -9.92 16.66
CA ASP A 211 -13.32 -10.44 17.59
C ASP A 211 -14.05 -11.71 17.08
N LYS A 212 -13.66 -12.23 15.91
CA LYS A 212 -14.29 -13.39 15.26
C LYS A 212 -13.33 -14.57 15.10
N LEU A 213 -12.09 -14.31 14.70
CA LEU A 213 -11.11 -15.37 14.41
C LEU A 213 -10.22 -15.69 15.63
N SER A 214 -9.65 -16.90 15.66
CA SER A 214 -8.65 -17.25 16.68
C SER A 214 -7.29 -16.64 16.35
N SER A 215 -6.43 -16.50 17.36
CA SER A 215 -5.06 -16.00 17.22
C SER A 215 -4.12 -16.87 16.40
N ASP A 216 -4.59 -18.01 15.90
CA ASP A 216 -3.79 -18.97 15.12
C ASP A 216 -3.72 -18.61 13.64
N VAL A 217 -4.49 -17.62 13.18
CA VAL A 217 -4.42 -17.13 11.79
C VAL A 217 -3.16 -16.27 11.59
N SER A 218 -2.56 -16.37 10.39
CA SER A 218 -1.24 -15.78 10.11
C SER A 218 -1.12 -14.27 10.36
N ASN A 219 -2.13 -13.48 9.98
CA ASN A 219 -2.16 -12.03 10.20
C ASN A 219 -3.24 -11.66 11.23
N TYR A 220 -3.29 -12.39 12.34
CA TYR A 220 -4.25 -12.13 13.42
C TYR A 220 -4.09 -10.70 13.97
N ASP A 221 -5.17 -9.93 13.92
CA ASP A 221 -5.23 -8.55 14.42
C ASP A 221 -4.18 -7.61 13.79
N MET A 222 -3.80 -7.88 12.54
CA MET A 222 -2.82 -7.11 11.78
C MET A 222 -3.46 -6.42 10.56
N PRO A 223 -4.35 -5.43 10.78
CA PRO A 223 -4.97 -4.71 9.66
C PRO A 223 -3.93 -3.90 8.89
N ALA A 224 -4.24 -3.65 7.62
CA ALA A 224 -3.41 -2.81 6.78
C ALA A 224 -4.19 -2.10 5.67
N ILE A 225 -3.68 -0.94 5.26
CA ILE A 225 -4.04 -0.20 4.05
C ILE A 225 -2.74 0.06 3.28
N TRP A 226 -2.63 -0.48 2.07
CA TRP A 226 -1.43 -0.34 1.26
C TRP A 226 -1.72 -0.14 -0.23
N LEU A 227 -0.69 0.24 -0.96
CA LEU A 227 -0.73 0.52 -2.39
C LEU A 227 0.19 -0.43 -3.12
N LEU A 228 -0.32 -1.13 -4.11
CA LEU A 228 0.48 -1.95 -5.03
C LEU A 228 0.50 -1.32 -6.42
N ASN A 229 1.60 -1.47 -7.16
CA ASN A 229 1.53 -1.33 -8.61
C ASN A 229 0.37 -2.18 -9.14
N ALA A 230 -0.55 -1.55 -9.88
CA ALA A 230 -1.83 -2.15 -10.23
C ALA A 230 -1.69 -3.41 -11.10
N LYS A 231 -0.52 -3.64 -11.70
CA LYS A 231 -0.20 -4.87 -12.43
C LYS A 231 -0.14 -6.09 -11.51
N ILE A 232 0.35 -5.94 -10.27
CA ILE A 232 0.59 -7.03 -9.32
C ILE A 232 -0.67 -7.88 -9.08
N PRO A 233 -1.79 -7.31 -8.62
CA PRO A 233 -2.99 -8.11 -8.38
C PRO A 233 -3.68 -8.57 -9.68
N ARG A 234 -3.50 -7.85 -10.81
CA ARG A 234 -4.01 -8.29 -12.12
C ARG A 234 -3.28 -9.52 -12.67
N THR A 235 -2.01 -9.71 -12.28
CA THR A 235 -1.22 -10.89 -12.62
C THR A 235 -1.28 -11.94 -11.53
N ALA A 236 -0.59 -11.74 -10.40
CA ALA A 236 -0.49 -12.69 -9.30
C ALA A 236 0.16 -12.05 -8.06
N GLN A 237 -0.65 -11.52 -7.12
CA GLN A 237 -0.16 -10.96 -5.86
C GLN A 237 0.52 -12.03 -4.98
N TYR A 238 -0.17 -13.14 -4.75
CA TYR A 238 0.32 -14.26 -3.95
C TYR A 238 0.75 -15.45 -4.81
N SER A 239 1.81 -15.27 -5.60
CA SER A 239 2.34 -16.31 -6.49
C SER A 239 3.45 -17.14 -5.86
N ASN A 240 3.43 -18.44 -6.17
CA ASN A 240 4.53 -19.37 -5.88
C ASN A 240 5.70 -19.21 -6.87
N ASN A 241 5.47 -18.58 -8.03
CA ASN A 241 6.49 -18.31 -9.03
C ASN A 241 6.79 -16.81 -9.10
N VAL A 242 7.97 -16.45 -8.61
CA VAL A 242 8.47 -15.07 -8.53
C VAL A 242 8.44 -14.29 -9.85
N ASN A 243 8.44 -14.97 -10.99
CA ASN A 243 8.41 -14.34 -12.31
C ASN A 243 7.00 -13.93 -12.78
N CYS A 244 5.95 -14.27 -12.02
CA CYS A 244 4.55 -14.02 -12.39
C CYS A 244 3.96 -12.77 -11.77
N SER A 245 4.82 -11.97 -11.14
CA SER A 245 4.50 -10.66 -10.60
C SER A 245 5.70 -9.76 -10.81
N CYS A 246 5.46 -8.51 -11.16
CA CYS A 246 6.52 -7.52 -11.22
C CYS A 246 7.03 -7.13 -9.83
N TRP A 247 6.31 -7.49 -8.74
CA TRP A 247 6.60 -7.03 -7.38
C TRP A 247 8.05 -7.32 -7.00
N ARG A 248 8.47 -8.60 -7.02
CA ARG A 248 9.86 -9.02 -6.67
C ARG A 248 10.94 -8.40 -7.55
N SER A 249 10.58 -7.84 -8.70
CA SER A 249 11.53 -7.15 -9.58
C SER A 249 11.54 -5.63 -9.40
N GLY A 250 10.70 -5.08 -8.51
CA GLY A 250 10.76 -3.68 -8.10
C GLY A 250 9.74 -2.76 -8.76
N CYS A 251 8.54 -3.26 -9.11
CA CYS A 251 7.48 -2.36 -9.62
C CYS A 251 6.77 -1.55 -8.52
N GLY A 252 7.04 -1.83 -7.25
CA GLY A 252 6.72 -0.97 -6.12
C GLY A 252 5.49 -1.40 -5.31
N GLU A 253 5.61 -1.19 -4.01
CA GLU A 253 4.55 -1.22 -3.00
C GLU A 253 4.80 -0.09 -1.98
N PHE A 254 3.72 0.48 -1.46
CA PHE A 254 3.77 1.50 -0.40
C PHE A 254 2.71 1.17 0.64
N ASP A 255 3.16 0.77 1.83
CA ASP A 255 2.27 0.56 2.97
C ASP A 255 1.98 1.89 3.61
N VAL A 256 0.69 2.26 3.66
CA VAL A 256 0.25 3.54 4.21
C VAL A 256 0.09 3.38 5.71
N PHE A 257 -0.71 2.39 6.13
CA PHE A 257 -0.94 2.05 7.52
C PHE A 257 -0.88 0.53 7.63
N GLU A 258 0.17 -0.03 8.23
CA GLU A 258 0.31 -1.47 8.40
C GLU A 258 0.77 -1.85 9.80
N ILE A 259 0.06 -2.80 10.41
CA ILE A 259 0.62 -3.59 11.52
C ILE A 259 1.53 -4.68 10.95
N MET A 260 2.82 -4.61 11.24
CA MET A 260 3.83 -5.54 10.69
C MET A 260 3.92 -6.88 11.42
N ASN A 261 3.51 -6.93 12.70
CA ASN A 261 3.49 -8.17 13.48
C ASN A 261 2.52 -8.07 14.66
N THR A 262 2.16 -9.23 15.22
CA THR A 262 1.18 -9.34 16.31
C THR A 262 1.67 -8.78 17.66
N THR A 263 2.97 -8.55 17.85
CA THR A 263 3.52 -7.99 19.09
C THR A 263 3.46 -6.46 19.12
N GLU A 264 3.26 -5.84 17.97
CA GLU A 264 3.19 -4.38 17.77
C GLU A 264 1.82 -3.98 17.20
N ALA A 265 0.74 -4.64 17.65
CA ALA A 265 -0.61 -4.52 17.11
C ALA A 265 -1.25 -3.12 17.20
N LEU A 266 -0.57 -2.16 17.84
CA LEU A 266 -0.96 -0.75 17.95
C LEU A 266 -0.14 0.21 17.08
N ASN A 267 0.90 -0.28 16.40
CA ASN A 267 1.87 0.55 15.69
C ASN A 267 1.62 0.44 14.18
N LEU A 268 1.01 1.46 13.58
CA LEU A 268 0.82 1.53 12.13
C LEU A 268 2.08 2.09 11.49
N TYR A 269 2.85 1.22 10.85
CA TYR A 269 4.03 1.58 10.09
C TYR A 269 3.65 2.01 8.68
N SER A 270 4.46 2.89 8.12
CA SER A 270 4.49 3.14 6.68
C SER A 270 5.82 2.66 6.12
N THR A 271 5.77 1.94 5.00
CA THR A 271 6.93 1.24 4.44
C THR A 271 6.97 1.40 2.93
N VAL A 272 8.15 1.66 2.38
CA VAL A 272 8.40 1.68 0.94
C VAL A 272 9.06 0.38 0.53
N HIS A 273 8.37 -0.38 -0.32
CA HIS A 273 8.86 -1.63 -0.89
C HIS A 273 9.27 -1.42 -2.35
N ASP A 274 10.49 -0.93 -2.52
CA ASP A 274 11.17 -0.86 -3.81
C ASP A 274 12.68 -1.16 -3.64
N TYR A 275 13.50 -0.80 -4.62
CA TYR A 275 14.96 -0.96 -4.56
C TYR A 275 15.69 0.38 -4.31
N GLN A 276 14.97 1.41 -3.88
CA GLN A 276 15.56 2.70 -3.54
C GLN A 276 16.24 2.60 -2.18
N GLY A 277 17.55 2.78 -2.14
CA GLY A 277 18.30 2.75 -0.87
C GLY A 277 18.38 1.39 -0.19
N THR A 278 17.74 0.36 -0.75
CA THR A 278 17.78 -1.02 -0.29
C THR A 278 18.00 -1.97 -1.46
N GLY A 279 18.68 -3.10 -1.20
CA GLY A 279 18.74 -4.24 -2.12
C GLY A 279 17.68 -5.30 -1.82
N ASP A 280 16.81 -5.01 -0.86
CA ASP A 280 15.86 -5.96 -0.28
C ASP A 280 14.45 -5.38 -0.32
N ILE A 281 13.70 -5.80 -1.34
CA ILE A 281 12.31 -5.42 -1.49
C ILE A 281 11.40 -6.12 -0.46
N GLN A 282 11.83 -7.24 0.13
CA GLN A 282 10.97 -8.00 1.04
C GLN A 282 10.75 -7.27 2.36
N ASN A 283 11.81 -6.63 2.86
CA ASN A 283 11.75 -5.83 4.10
C ASN A 283 11.44 -4.36 3.81
N GLY A 284 11.77 -3.85 2.61
CA GLY A 284 11.54 -2.44 2.27
C GLY A 284 12.31 -1.47 3.16
N ILE A 285 11.83 -0.23 3.24
CA ILE A 285 12.31 0.81 4.16
C ILE A 285 11.10 1.35 4.92
N ALA A 286 10.96 0.93 6.17
CA ALA A 286 9.96 1.44 7.10
C ALA A 286 10.42 2.78 7.70
N ALA A 287 9.46 3.65 8.04
CA ALA A 287 9.76 4.86 8.80
C ALA A 287 10.19 4.52 10.25
N ASP A 288 10.98 5.40 10.85
CA ASP A 288 11.54 5.20 12.21
C ASP A 288 10.49 5.32 13.33
N LYS A 289 9.31 5.86 13.01
CA LYS A 289 8.17 6.04 13.92
C LYS A 289 6.88 5.58 13.25
N PHE A 290 5.83 5.43 14.05
CA PHE A 290 4.56 4.87 13.63
C PHE A 290 3.39 5.78 14.02
N ILE A 291 2.25 5.57 13.38
CA ILE A 291 0.98 6.18 13.78
C ILE A 291 0.28 5.23 14.75
N GLU A 292 -0.34 5.76 15.81
CA GLU A 292 -1.07 4.91 16.76
C GLU A 292 -2.37 4.39 16.13
N ARG A 293 -2.61 3.08 16.22
CA ARG A 293 -3.88 2.47 15.84
C ARG A 293 -4.94 2.80 16.88
N ASP A 294 -6.00 3.50 16.48
CA ASP A 294 -7.20 3.66 17.31
C ASP A 294 -8.11 2.43 17.18
N LEU A 295 -8.31 1.72 18.29
CA LEU A 295 -9.13 0.51 18.36
C LEU A 295 -10.64 0.78 18.47
N THR A 296 -11.03 2.03 18.75
CA THR A 296 -12.40 2.39 19.14
C THR A 296 -13.02 3.49 18.29
N GLY A 297 -12.18 4.33 17.69
CA GLY A 297 -12.60 5.49 16.92
C GLY A 297 -12.30 5.37 15.43
N ASN A 298 -12.77 6.40 14.71
CA ASN A 298 -12.51 6.56 13.30
C ASN A 298 -11.20 7.32 13.10
N MET A 299 -10.36 6.80 12.23
CA MET A 299 -9.17 7.44 11.74
C MET A 299 -9.47 8.06 10.37
N LYS A 300 -9.08 9.33 10.18
CA LYS A 300 -9.22 10.03 8.90
C LYS A 300 -7.88 10.55 8.42
N GLY A 301 -7.53 10.28 7.18
CA GLY A 301 -6.24 10.70 6.64
C GLY A 301 -5.85 9.89 5.43
N GLY A 302 -4.56 9.70 5.21
CA GLY A 302 -4.05 8.90 4.10
C GLY A 302 -2.67 9.35 3.66
N VAL A 303 -2.39 9.28 2.36
CA VAL A 303 -1.09 9.62 1.79
C VAL A 303 -1.22 10.61 0.64
N VAL A 304 -0.35 11.61 0.61
CA VAL A 304 -0.19 12.55 -0.52
C VAL A 304 1.24 12.49 -1.06
N PHE A 305 1.34 12.38 -2.38
CA PHE A 305 2.59 12.40 -3.15
C PHE A 305 2.71 13.75 -3.86
N ASP A 306 3.83 14.44 -3.68
CA ASP A 306 4.09 15.75 -4.29
C ASP A 306 5.00 15.66 -5.53
N LEU A 307 5.21 16.79 -6.19
CA LEU A 307 5.98 16.85 -7.45
C LEU A 307 7.48 16.60 -7.27
N ASN A 308 8.00 16.74 -6.05
CA ASN A 308 9.44 16.70 -5.75
C ASN A 308 9.91 15.35 -5.21
N GLY A 309 9.02 14.35 -5.13
CA GLY A 309 9.37 13.08 -4.53
C GLY A 309 9.23 13.11 -3.02
N ASN A 310 8.29 13.88 -2.49
CA ASN A 310 7.90 13.77 -1.09
C ASN A 310 6.55 13.06 -0.99
N ALA A 311 6.44 12.14 -0.05
CA ALA A 311 5.17 11.51 0.33
C ALA A 311 4.92 11.78 1.81
N ALA A 312 3.72 12.26 2.16
CA ALA A 312 3.32 12.45 3.55
C ALA A 312 2.14 11.55 3.86
N VAL A 313 2.33 10.61 4.80
CA VAL A 313 1.26 9.84 5.43
C VAL A 313 0.81 10.59 6.68
N PHE A 314 -0.50 10.75 6.85
CA PHE A 314 -1.03 11.53 7.97
C PHE A 314 -2.38 11.02 8.46
N VAL A 315 -2.68 11.28 9.73
CA VAL A 315 -4.02 11.18 10.31
C VAL A 315 -4.42 12.55 10.84
N SER A 316 -5.58 13.05 10.41
CA SER A 316 -6.14 14.34 10.80
C SER A 316 -7.66 14.30 10.78
N ASN A 317 -8.27 14.58 11.94
CA ASN A 317 -9.73 14.73 12.08
C ASN A 317 -10.31 15.90 11.27
N SER A 318 -9.46 16.77 10.70
CA SER A 318 -9.88 17.89 9.86
C SER A 318 -10.03 17.51 8.38
N THR A 319 -9.63 16.29 8.00
CA THR A 319 -9.67 15.77 6.63
C THR A 319 -11.10 15.75 6.09
N ARG A 320 -11.27 16.26 4.87
CA ARG A 320 -12.55 16.29 4.14
C ARG A 320 -12.43 15.54 2.82
N PHE A 321 -13.57 15.06 2.33
CA PHE A 321 -13.69 14.30 1.08
C PHE A 321 -14.43 15.11 0.01
N ASP A 322 -14.26 16.43 -0.02
CA ASP A 322 -14.97 17.31 -0.95
C ASP A 322 -14.62 17.00 -2.42
N SER A 323 -15.52 17.30 -3.36
CA SER A 323 -15.24 17.09 -4.80
C SER A 323 -13.98 17.82 -5.28
N THR A 324 -13.62 18.89 -4.59
CA THR A 324 -12.46 19.73 -4.86
C THR A 324 -11.81 20.13 -3.55
N ILE A 325 -10.48 19.98 -3.47
CA ILE A 325 -9.68 20.34 -2.30
C ILE A 325 -8.60 21.33 -2.73
N SER A 326 -8.37 22.39 -1.95
CA SER A 326 -7.26 23.31 -2.20
C SER A 326 -5.95 22.75 -1.65
N GLY A 327 -4.82 23.05 -2.30
CA GLY A 327 -3.51 22.72 -1.73
C GLY A 327 -3.29 23.31 -0.31
N SER A 328 -3.92 24.44 0.02
CA SER A 328 -3.89 25.01 1.37
C SER A 328 -4.63 24.16 2.41
N ASP A 329 -5.74 23.50 2.04
CA ASP A 329 -6.45 22.59 2.95
C ASP A 329 -5.55 21.41 3.31
N ILE A 330 -4.91 20.78 2.31
CA ILE A 330 -3.99 19.64 2.51
C ILE A 330 -2.83 20.03 3.43
N ASN A 331 -2.16 21.14 3.13
CA ASN A 331 -1.07 21.65 3.97
C ASN A 331 -1.55 21.97 5.40
N SER A 332 -2.78 22.49 5.56
CA SER A 332 -3.35 22.76 6.88
C SER A 332 -3.65 21.48 7.66
N TRP A 333 -4.13 20.42 7.02
CA TRP A 333 -4.40 19.14 7.67
C TRP A 333 -3.12 18.52 8.21
N ILE A 334 -2.08 18.47 7.37
CA ILE A 334 -0.77 17.89 7.72
C ILE A 334 -0.07 18.74 8.78
N SER A 335 -0.06 20.07 8.64
CA SER A 335 0.58 20.95 9.63
C SER A 335 -0.10 20.86 11.00
N LYS A 336 -1.43 20.70 11.01
CA LYS A 336 -2.18 20.53 12.25
C LYS A 336 -1.92 19.15 12.88
N ALA A 337 -1.94 18.08 12.09
CA ALA A 337 -1.57 16.74 12.56
C ALA A 337 -0.16 16.74 13.17
N SER A 338 0.82 17.32 12.47
CA SER A 338 2.19 17.47 12.98
C SER A 338 2.26 18.29 14.28
N ALA A 339 1.41 19.30 14.44
CA ALA A 339 1.34 20.09 15.68
C ALA A 339 0.67 19.33 16.83
N ASP A 340 -0.32 18.48 16.53
CA ASP A 340 -1.11 17.74 17.52
C ASP A 340 -0.34 16.50 18.04
N GLY A 341 0.16 15.63 17.13
CA GLY A 341 0.84 14.37 17.48
C GLY A 341 2.31 14.30 17.10
N GLY A 342 2.89 15.32 16.46
CA GLY A 342 4.28 15.31 15.99
C GLY A 342 4.44 14.72 14.60
N SER A 343 5.68 14.75 14.10
CA SER A 343 6.05 14.17 12.80
C SER A 343 7.42 13.50 12.81
N VAL A 344 7.63 12.60 11.86
CA VAL A 344 8.94 12.02 11.53
C VAL A 344 9.20 12.19 10.04
N SER A 345 10.47 12.33 9.65
CA SER A 345 10.86 12.37 8.24
C SER A 345 11.97 11.37 7.96
N THR A 346 11.75 10.49 6.99
CA THR A 346 12.68 9.49 6.50
C THR A 346 13.16 9.90 5.10
N ALA A 347 14.43 10.28 5.00
CA ALA A 347 15.04 10.61 3.72
C ALA A 347 15.53 9.34 3.01
N LEU A 348 14.92 9.01 1.88
CA LEU A 348 15.33 7.85 1.08
C LEU A 348 16.65 8.15 0.36
N SER A 349 17.51 7.13 0.26
CA SER A 349 18.81 7.30 -0.38
C SER A 349 18.65 7.55 -1.89
N SER A 350 19.54 8.36 -2.47
CA SER A 350 19.62 8.47 -3.92
C SER A 350 20.09 7.14 -4.52
N ALA A 351 19.37 6.64 -5.52
CA ALA A 351 19.69 5.37 -6.18
C ALA A 351 19.62 5.52 -7.71
N THR A 352 20.40 4.69 -8.42
CA THR A 352 20.33 4.59 -9.88
C THR A 352 20.73 3.18 -10.28
N ASN A 353 19.74 2.41 -10.72
CA ASN A 353 19.86 1.02 -11.13
C ASN A 353 19.45 0.90 -12.61
N PRO A 354 20.25 1.40 -13.57
CA PRO A 354 19.89 1.37 -14.98
C PRO A 354 19.92 -0.07 -15.51
N LEU A 355 19.20 -0.32 -16.61
CA LEU A 355 19.29 -1.59 -17.31
C LEU A 355 20.74 -1.92 -17.67
N PRO A 356 21.17 -3.19 -17.53
CA PRO A 356 22.49 -3.60 -18.00
C PRO A 356 22.63 -3.30 -19.49
N SER A 357 23.58 -2.45 -19.88
CA SER A 357 23.90 -2.25 -21.29
C SER A 357 24.41 -3.56 -21.90
N SER A 358 23.93 -3.93 -23.08
CA SER A 358 24.34 -5.15 -23.83
C SER A 358 25.81 -5.19 -24.26
N THR A 359 26.63 -4.25 -23.79
CA THR A 359 28.06 -4.12 -24.07
C THR A 359 28.90 -4.32 -22.81
N SER A 360 28.87 -5.51 -22.23
CA SER A 360 29.91 -5.98 -21.29
C SER A 360 30.05 -7.50 -21.34
N LYS A 361 31.29 -7.94 -21.52
CA LYS A 361 31.75 -9.33 -21.73
C LYS A 361 31.21 -10.32 -20.68
N LYS A 362 31.02 -11.58 -21.13
CA LYS A 362 30.90 -12.77 -20.28
C LYS A 362 31.88 -12.71 -19.10
N SER A 363 31.38 -12.44 -17.90
CA SER A 363 32.01 -12.88 -16.65
C SER A 363 31.03 -13.79 -15.93
N GLY A 364 31.56 -14.92 -15.44
CA GLY A 364 30.82 -16.10 -14.99
C GLY A 364 29.67 -15.82 -14.04
N GLY A 365 28.66 -16.68 -14.13
CA GLY A 365 27.43 -16.61 -13.36
C GLY A 365 27.70 -16.48 -11.86
N ALA A 366 27.15 -15.42 -11.28
CA ALA A 366 26.92 -15.35 -9.85
C ALA A 366 25.78 -16.34 -9.54
N ASN A 367 26.13 -17.46 -8.92
CA ASN A 367 25.15 -18.33 -8.27
C ASN A 367 24.51 -17.52 -7.15
N VAL A 368 23.22 -17.21 -7.30
CA VAL A 368 22.39 -16.75 -6.19
C VAL A 368 22.14 -17.98 -5.32
N THR A 369 22.90 -18.09 -4.23
CA THR A 369 22.70 -19.13 -3.22
C THR A 369 21.39 -18.83 -2.47
N PRO A 370 20.44 -19.76 -2.39
CA PRO A 370 19.22 -19.56 -1.60
C PRO A 370 19.59 -19.44 -0.12
N SER A 371 19.11 -18.40 0.56
CA SER A 371 19.18 -18.31 2.02
C SER A 371 18.26 -19.36 2.65
N ILE A 372 18.76 -20.00 3.71
CA ILE A 372 18.23 -21.21 4.35
C ILE A 372 16.94 -20.95 5.16
N PHE A 373 16.48 -19.69 5.24
CA PHE A 373 15.27 -19.32 5.98
C PHE A 373 13.94 -19.57 5.23
N THR A 374 14.00 -20.03 3.98
CA THR A 374 12.84 -20.17 3.08
C THR A 374 11.90 -21.35 3.41
N ASN A 375 12.18 -22.17 4.44
CA ASN A 375 11.38 -23.36 4.75
C ASN A 375 10.39 -23.23 5.92
N PHE A 376 10.28 -22.06 6.58
CA PHE A 376 9.37 -21.96 7.74
C PHE A 376 8.02 -21.30 7.44
N VAL A 377 7.89 -20.49 6.38
CA VAL A 377 6.63 -19.77 6.08
C VAL A 377 5.76 -20.49 5.04
N VAL A 378 6.34 -21.33 4.18
CA VAL A 378 5.60 -22.06 3.13
C VAL A 378 5.03 -23.40 3.62
N GLY A 379 5.49 -23.91 4.76
CA GLY A 379 5.13 -25.24 5.28
C GLY A 379 3.80 -25.33 6.04
N VAL A 380 3.19 -24.22 6.46
CA VAL A 380 1.99 -24.24 7.33
C VAL A 380 0.68 -24.05 6.55
N LEU A 381 0.71 -23.45 5.37
CA LEU A 381 -0.49 -23.26 4.52
C LEU A 381 -0.93 -24.53 3.77
N GLY A 382 -0.06 -25.54 3.64
CA GLY A 382 -0.33 -26.76 2.87
C GLY A 382 -0.92 -27.95 3.65
N LEU A 383 -0.98 -27.89 5.00
CA LEU A 383 -1.27 -29.07 5.83
C LEU A 383 -2.62 -29.03 6.57
N VAL A 384 -3.40 -27.95 6.48
CA VAL A 384 -4.68 -27.84 7.23
C VAL A 384 -5.91 -28.19 6.37
N TYR A 385 -5.80 -28.32 5.05
CA TYR A 385 -6.91 -28.75 4.18
C TYR A 385 -6.99 -30.28 3.94
N GLY A 386 -6.23 -31.06 4.71
CA GLY A 386 -6.13 -32.51 4.56
C GLY A 386 -7.00 -33.37 5.49
N LEU A 387 -7.78 -32.76 6.39
CA LEU A 387 -8.71 -33.46 7.28
C LEU A 387 -9.87 -32.51 7.63
N PHE A 388 -10.85 -32.38 6.73
CA PHE A 388 -12.30 -32.41 6.93
C PHE A 388 -13.02 -32.11 5.61
#